data_AF-A0A920U1Q4-F1
#
_entry.id   AF-A0A920U1Q4-F1
#
_cell.length_a   1.000
_cell.length_b   1.000
_cell.length_c   1.000
_cell.angle_alpha   90.00
_cell.angle_beta   90.00
_cell.angle_gamma   90.00
#
_symmetry.space_group_name_H-M   'P 1'
#
loop_
_entity.id
_entity.type
_entity.pdbx_description
1 polymer ?
#
loop_
_entity_poly.entity_id
_entity_poly.type
_entity_poly.pdbx_seq_one_letter_code
_entity_poly.pdbx_strand_id
1 'polypeptide(L)'
;MHELLLIFCIVLVVGAVITALAVKAAALLFLIERYLTYASAAIIIGVMCFVGAEVFMRYVLNSPIPGHLEGSELLVCIIVFFAVAYTQSLKGHVGMTLIIESLPEKTKKIS
;
A
#
# COMPACT_ATOMS: atom_id res chain seq x y z
N MET A 1 -7.26 -46.82 19.82
CA MET A 1 -8.34 -46.12 19.08
C MET A 1 -8.56 -44.68 19.57
N HIS A 2 -8.62 -44.43 20.89
CA HIS A 2 -8.83 -43.08 21.43
C HIS A 2 -7.68 -42.06 21.18
N GLU A 3 -6.42 -42.50 21.22
CA GLU A 3 -5.27 -41.58 21.04
C GLU A 3 -5.16 -41.02 19.62
N LEU A 4 -5.46 -41.84 18.60
CA LEU A 4 -5.52 -41.39 17.21
C LEU A 4 -6.64 -40.36 16.98
N LEU A 5 -7.76 -40.53 17.67
CA LEU A 5 -8.90 -39.61 17.59
C LEU A 5 -8.56 -38.25 18.21
N LEU A 6 -7.83 -38.24 19.33
CA LEU A 6 -7.35 -37.00 19.97
C LEU A 6 -6.37 -36.23 19.08
N ILE A 7 -5.40 -36.92 18.45
CA ILE A 7 -4.44 -36.28 17.55
C ILE A 7 -5.17 -35.66 16.35
N PHE A 8 -6.12 -36.39 15.76
CA PHE A 8 -6.92 -35.89 14.65
C PHE A 8 -7.73 -34.64 15.03
N CYS A 9 -8.37 -34.64 16.21
CA CYS A 9 -9.08 -33.47 16.73
C CYS A 9 -8.15 -32.27 16.94
N ILE A 10 -6.96 -32.47 17.51
CA ILE A 10 -5.98 -31.39 17.74
C ILE A 10 -5.53 -30.76 16.42
N VAL A 11 -5.17 -31.57 15.42
CA VAL A 11 -4.72 -31.08 14.11
C VAL A 11 -5.83 -30.27 13.43
N LEU A 12 -7.08 -30.72 13.53
CA LEU A 12 -8.22 -30.04 12.93
C LEU A 12 -8.50 -28.69 13.61
N VAL A 13 -8.43 -28.65 14.95
CA VAL A 13 -8.59 -27.42 15.73
C VAL A 13 -7.46 -26.44 15.45
N VAL A 14 -6.21 -26.89 15.42
CA VAL A 14 -5.04 -26.04 15.14
C VAL A 14 -5.13 -25.46 13.71
N GLY A 15 -5.47 -26.29 12.72
CA GLY A 15 -5.67 -25.82 11.35
C GLY A 15 -6.80 -24.77 11.23
N ALA A 16 -7.92 -24.99 11.94
CA ALA A 16 -9.03 -24.04 11.97
C ALA A 16 -8.66 -22.71 12.65
N VAL A 17 -7.88 -22.74 13.74
CA VAL A 17 -7.42 -21.53 14.43
C VAL A 17 -6.43 -20.73 13.57
N ILE A 18 -5.47 -21.41 12.92
CA ILE A 18 -4.49 -20.76 12.05
C ILE A 18 -5.19 -20.09 10.87
N THR A 19 -6.14 -20.78 10.23
CA THR A 19 -6.91 -20.20 9.11
C THR A 19 -7.78 -19.04 9.55
N ALA A 20 -8.47 -19.12 10.68
CA ALA A 20 -9.26 -18.01 11.21
C ALA A 20 -8.41 -16.77 11.52
N LEU A 21 -7.22 -16.95 12.10
CA LEU A 21 -6.29 -15.86 12.39
C LEU A 21 -5.75 -15.22 11.11
N ALA A 22 -5.36 -16.04 10.13
CA ALA A 22 -4.84 -15.56 8.85
C ALA A 22 -5.87 -14.73 8.07
N VAL A 23 -7.14 -15.14 8.08
CA VAL A 23 -8.22 -14.43 7.38
C VAL A 23 -8.51 -13.07 8.02
N LYS A 24 -8.53 -12.99 9.36
CA LYS A 24 -8.68 -11.70 10.05
C LYS A 24 -7.51 -10.76 9.78
N ALA A 25 -6.29 -11.28 9.81
CA ALA A 25 -5.10 -10.49 9.49
C ALA A 25 -5.13 -9.97 8.05
N ALA A 26 -5.50 -10.82 7.09
CA ALA A 26 -5.63 -10.42 5.69
C ALA A 26 -6.72 -9.36 5.47
N ALA A 27 -7.88 -9.50 6.12
CA ALA A 27 -8.96 -8.51 6.03
C ALA A 27 -8.54 -7.14 6.59
N LEU A 28 -7.81 -7.12 7.72
CA LEU A 28 -7.29 -5.89 8.30
C LEU A 28 -6.26 -5.24 7.36
N LEU A 29 -5.36 -6.03 6.79
CA LEU A 29 -4.38 -5.56 5.81
C LEU A 29 -5.07 -4.94 4.59
N PHE A 30 -6.13 -5.56 4.07
CA PHE A 30 -6.88 -5.05 2.92
C PHE A 30 -7.50 -3.68 3.18
N LEU A 31 -8.04 -3.46 4.39
CA LEU A 31 -8.61 -2.17 4.77
C LEU A 31 -7.53 -1.09 4.86
N ILE A 32 -6.40 -1.42 5.49
CA ILE A 32 -5.25 -0.51 5.65
C ILE A 32 -4.69 -0.14 4.28
N GLU A 33 -4.46 -1.12 3.40
CA GLU A 33 -3.90 -0.88 2.07
C GLU A 33 -4.82 -0.03 1.20
N ARG A 34 -6.14 -0.29 1.23
CA ARG A 34 -7.12 0.52 0.50
C ARG A 34 -7.00 1.99 0.90
N TYR A 35 -6.96 2.25 2.21
CA TYR A 35 -6.82 3.60 2.74
C TYR A 35 -5.48 4.24 2.34
N LEU A 36 -4.39 3.46 2.44
CA LEU A 36 -3.05 3.90 2.11
C LEU A 36 -2.88 4.20 0.61
N THR A 37 -3.57 3.45 -0.25
CA THR A 37 -3.58 3.66 -1.70
C THR A 37 -4.32 4.95 -2.07
N TYR A 38 -5.49 5.20 -1.47
CA TYR A 38 -6.20 6.46 -1.66
C TYR A 38 -5.39 7.66 -1.15
N ALA A 39 -4.77 7.53 0.03
CA ALA A 39 -3.88 8.56 0.56
C ALA A 39 -2.68 8.82 -0.37
N SER A 40 -2.05 7.77 -0.88
CA SER A 40 -0.92 7.87 -1.82
C SER A 40 -1.33 8.57 -3.12
N ALA A 41 -2.49 8.21 -3.68
CA ALA A 41 -3.01 8.85 -4.88
C ALA A 41 -3.28 10.35 -4.67
N ALA A 42 -3.91 10.72 -3.54
CA ALA A 42 -4.18 12.13 -3.21
C ALA A 42 -2.89 12.94 -3.07
N ILE A 43 -1.89 12.37 -2.41
CA ILE A 43 -0.57 12.96 -2.24
C ILE A 43 0.12 13.22 -3.58
N ILE A 44 0.13 12.24 -4.49
CA ILE A 44 0.77 12.38 -5.81
C ILE A 44 0.11 13.50 -6.61
N ILE A 45 -1.22 13.56 -6.60
CA ILE A 45 -1.97 14.65 -7.26
C ILE A 45 -1.54 16.00 -6.67
N GLY A 46 -1.45 16.11 -5.34
CA GLY A 46 -0.99 17.33 -4.67
C GLY A 46 0.41 17.78 -5.11
N VAL A 47 1.34 16.83 -5.25
CA VAL A 47 2.71 17.09 -5.70
C VAL A 47 2.72 17.54 -7.16
N MET A 48 1.97 16.87 -8.04
CA MET A 48 1.88 17.29 -9.44
C MET A 48 1.33 18.71 -9.57
N CYS A 49 0.31 19.08 -8.78
CA CYS A 49 -0.22 20.44 -8.77
C CYS A 49 0.82 21.45 -8.26
N PHE A 50 1.54 21.13 -7.19
CA PHE A 50 2.56 22.00 -6.61
C PHE A 50 3.71 22.26 -7.60
N VAL A 51 4.29 21.20 -8.15
CA VAL A 51 5.37 21.27 -9.16
C VAL A 51 4.89 22.00 -10.42
N GLY A 52 3.67 21.70 -10.88
CA GLY A 52 3.07 22.35 -12.03
C GLY A 52 2.87 23.86 -11.82
N ALA A 53 2.44 24.27 -10.62
CA ALA A 53 2.27 25.67 -10.27
C ALA A 53 3.61 26.42 -10.24
N GLU A 54 4.68 25.82 -9.72
CA GLU A 54 6.02 26.42 -9.76
C GLU A 54 6.53 26.62 -11.18
N VAL A 55 6.38 25.60 -12.04
CA VAL A 55 6.74 25.68 -13.46
C VAL A 55 5.91 26.78 -14.15
N PHE A 56 4.59 26.81 -13.94
CA PHE A 56 3.70 27.81 -14.52
C PHE A 56 4.08 29.23 -14.10
N MET A 57 4.29 29.46 -12.79
CA MET A 57 4.68 30.76 -12.24
C MET A 57 6.01 31.24 -12.84
N ARG A 58 6.98 30.34 -12.99
CA ARG A 58 8.29 30.65 -13.57
C ARG A 58 8.20 31.10 -15.03
N TYR A 59 7.43 30.39 -15.86
CA TYR A 59 7.37 30.65 -17.30
C TYR A 59 6.37 31.73 -17.70
N VAL A 60 5.24 31.85 -16.98
CA VAL A 60 4.14 32.77 -17.36
C VAL A 60 4.28 34.12 -16.69
N LEU A 61 4.69 34.18 -15.41
CA LEU A 61 4.76 35.43 -14.67
C LEU A 61 6.13 36.10 -14.76
N ASN A 62 7.13 35.44 -15.36
CA ASN A 62 8.51 35.92 -15.58
C ASN A 62 9.16 36.61 -14.36
N SER A 63 8.61 36.30 -13.17
CA SER A 63 9.07 36.71 -11.86
C SER A 63 9.61 35.43 -11.23
N PRO A 64 10.87 35.07 -11.53
CA PRO A 64 11.52 34.00 -10.80
C PRO A 64 11.55 34.44 -9.34
N ILE A 65 11.02 33.60 -8.45
CA ILE A 65 11.18 33.79 -7.01
C ILE A 65 12.70 33.81 -6.76
N PRO A 66 13.25 34.87 -6.12
CA PRO A 66 14.67 34.90 -5.78
C PRO A 66 15.01 33.68 -4.91
N GLY A 67 15.99 32.87 -5.32
CA GLY A 67 16.24 31.54 -4.75
C GLY A 67 15.77 30.35 -5.61
N HIS A 68 15.43 30.56 -6.89
CA HIS A 68 14.89 29.52 -7.78
C HIS A 68 15.75 28.25 -7.88
N LEU A 69 17.06 28.36 -7.67
CA LEU A 69 18.01 27.25 -7.78
C LEU A 69 17.86 26.32 -6.58
N GLU A 70 17.82 26.89 -5.37
CA GLU A 70 17.59 26.18 -4.11
C GLU A 70 16.16 25.61 -4.04
N GLY A 71 15.17 26.35 -4.52
CA GLY A 71 13.77 25.90 -4.59
C GLY A 71 13.58 24.69 -5.52
N SER A 72 14.19 24.74 -6.72
CA SER A 72 14.16 23.61 -7.66
C SER A 72 14.88 22.37 -7.11
N GLU A 73 15.95 22.55 -6.33
CA GLU A 73 16.70 21.46 -5.72
C GLU A 73 15.90 20.78 -4.60
N LEU A 74 15.25 21.58 -3.74
CA LEU A 74 14.33 21.07 -2.71
C LEU A 74 13.13 20.33 -3.32
N LEU A 75 12.62 20.82 -4.45
CA LEU A 75 11.50 20.19 -5.14
C LEU A 75 11.85 18.80 -5.68
N VAL A 76 13.07 18.63 -6.21
CA VAL A 76 13.57 17.31 -6.66
C VAL A 76 13.58 16.32 -5.50
N CYS A 77 14.03 16.72 -4.31
CA CYS A 77 13.97 15.85 -3.13
C CYS A 77 12.54 15.40 -2.83
N ILE A 78 11.58 16.33 -2.83
CA ILE A 78 10.16 16.06 -2.59
C ILE A 78 9.61 15.07 -3.63
N ILE A 79 9.87 15.30 -4.92
CA ILE A 79 9.45 14.43 -6.02
C ILE A 79 10.02 13.02 -5.85
N VAL A 80 11.30 12.88 -5.50
CA VAL A 80 11.95 11.58 -5.32
C VAL A 80 11.31 10.81 -4.16
N PHE A 81 11.09 11.45 -3.01
CA PHE A 81 10.40 10.79 -1.89
C PHE A 81 8.98 10.34 -2.25
N PHE A 82 8.24 11.14 -3.03
CA PHE A 82 6.91 10.76 -3.47
C PHE A 82 6.90 9.69 -4.56
N ALA A 83 7.88 9.68 -5.47
CA ALA A 83 8.06 8.59 -6.43
C ALA A 83 8.35 7.25 -5.71
N VAL A 84 9.17 7.29 -4.66
CA VAL A 84 9.42 6.12 -3.79
C VAL A 84 8.13 5.69 -3.07
N ALA A 85 7.39 6.62 -2.48
CA ALA A 85 6.11 6.30 -1.83
C ALA A 85 5.09 5.69 -2.81
N TYR A 86 5.02 6.20 -4.04
CA TYR A 86 4.15 5.66 -5.09
C TYR A 86 4.51 4.22 -5.46
N THR A 87 5.80 3.95 -5.69
CA THR A 87 6.27 2.60 -6.02
C THR A 87 6.09 1.62 -4.85
N GLN A 88 6.22 2.09 -3.61
CA GLN A 88 5.88 1.30 -2.43
C GLN A 88 4.39 0.96 -2.36
N SER A 89 3.51 1.93 -2.64
CA SER A 89 2.06 1.68 -2.71
C SER A 89 1.71 0.64 -3.78
N LEU A 90 2.33 0.69 -4.96
CA LEU A 90 2.13 -0.30 -6.03
C LEU A 90 2.62 -1.71 -5.64
N LYS A 91 3.79 -1.83 -4.99
CA LYS A 91 4.31 -3.11 -4.49
C LYS A 91 3.43 -3.72 -3.39
N GLY A 92 2.81 -2.89 -2.55
CA GLY A 92 1.84 -3.34 -1.53
C GLY A 92 0.70 -4.15 -2.16
N HIS A 93 0.08 -3.60 -3.21
CA HIS A 93 -1.04 -4.23 -3.91
C HIS A 93 -0.70 -5.60 -4.52
N VAL A 94 0.51 -5.72 -5.10
CA VAL A 94 1.02 -6.99 -5.64
C VAL A 94 1.34 -7.99 -4.52
N GLY A 95 1.96 -7.52 -3.42
CA GLY A 95 2.24 -8.35 -2.26
C GLY A 95 0.96 -8.92 -1.61
N MET A 96 -0.09 -8.11 -1.54
CA MET A 96 -1.38 -8.56 -1.02
C MET A 96 -2.06 -9.59 -1.93
N THR A 97 -1.93 -9.44 -3.24
CA THR A 97 -2.44 -10.43 -4.20
C THR A 97 -1.77 -11.79 -4.00
N LEU A 98 -0.44 -11.82 -3.80
CA LEU A 98 0.31 -13.04 -3.48
C LEU A 98 -0.13 -13.67 -2.15
N ILE A 99 -0.40 -12.84 -1.13
CA ILE A 99 -0.89 -13.34 0.16
C ILE A 99 -2.29 -13.97 -0.02
N ILE A 100 -3.20 -13.31 -0.75
CA ILE A 100 -4.54 -13.83 -1.04
C ILE A 100 -4.48 -15.15 -1.83
N GLU A 101 -3.57 -15.27 -2.79
CA GLU A 101 -3.37 -16.51 -3.55
C GLU A 101 -2.79 -17.65 -2.70
N SER A 102 -2.03 -17.33 -1.66
CA SER A 102 -1.50 -18.33 -0.73
C SER A 102 -2.53 -18.85 0.27
N LEU A 103 -3.76 -18.31 0.31
CA LEU A 103 -4.82 -18.80 1.18
C LEU A 103 -5.50 -20.07 0.62
N PRO A 104 -5.87 -21.04 1.48
CA PRO A 104 -6.54 -22.26 1.05
C PRO A 104 -7.92 -22.00 0.42
N GLU A 105 -8.24 -22.74 -0.65
CA GLU A 105 -9.40 -22.51 -1.53
C GLU A 105 -10.77 -22.46 -0.84
N LYS A 106 -10.89 -23.08 0.36
CA LYS A 106 -12.14 -23.10 1.13
C LYS A 106 -12.56 -21.70 1.62
N THR A 107 -11.63 -20.76 1.77
CA THR A 107 -11.94 -19.36 2.16
C THR A 107 -12.08 -18.43 0.95
N LYS A 108 -11.49 -18.80 -0.20
CA LYS A 108 -11.54 -18.00 -1.44
C LYS A 108 -12.96 -17.89 -2.05
N LYS A 109 -13.91 -18.71 -1.57
CA LYS A 109 -15.27 -18.87 -2.12
C LYS A 109 -16.36 -17.95 -1.53
N ILE A 110 -16.02 -16.99 -0.66
CA ILE A 110 -17.02 -16.13 0.01
C ILE A 110 -17.03 -14.69 -0.55
N SER A 111 -16.23 -14.36 -1.57
CA SER A 111 -16.31 -13.07 -2.27
C SER A 111 -16.96 -13.19 -3.64
#